data_AF-A4XZH1-F1
#
_entry.id   AF-A4XZH1-F1
#
_cell.length_a   1.000
_cell.length_b   1.000
_cell.length_c   1.000
_cell.angle_alpha   90.00
_cell.angle_beta   90.00
_cell.angle_gamma   90.00
#
_symmetry.space_group_name_H-M   'P 1'
#
loop_
_entity.id
_entity.type
_entity.pdbx_description
1 polymer ?
#
loop_
_entity_poly.entity_id
_entity_poly.type
_entity_poly.pdbx_seq_one_letter_code
_entity_poly.pdbx_strand_id
1 'polypeptide(L)'
;MELTTPQIYGIFAALSCAAIAGLIFYCIGLRSGKATGYEQGHNVAKNYWRKIVGNVRADLGEARDLLDARTREMAALRQSIEQETADHGKVERDLLNRLAAAAPLSDEDHAVLIAVVAKLELAADTFAGLNSPDHARFSRHLQAQVLDIADRIKKAQANTQPHPDSELIEWLEASAEVSFDLEQARITFGYDLTQPHPIVDDIRSVVRHAMEQSERQGFDAADVEDAA
;
A
#
# COMPACT_ATOMS: atom_id res chain seq x y z
N MET A 1 20.45 -45.75 102.48
CA MET A 1 21.65 -46.14 101.71
C MET A 1 22.57 -44.93 101.69
N GLU A 2 23.60 -44.93 102.53
CA GLU A 2 24.60 -43.86 102.55
C GLU A 2 25.60 -44.13 101.41
N LEU A 3 25.59 -43.26 100.39
CA LEU A 3 26.56 -43.31 99.32
C LEU A 3 27.95 -43.03 99.89
N THR A 4 28.88 -43.96 99.69
CA THR A 4 30.25 -43.77 100.15
C THR A 4 30.90 -42.64 99.34
N THR A 5 31.67 -41.79 100.02
CA THR A 5 32.38 -40.63 99.46
C THR A 5 33.04 -40.88 98.08
N PRO A 6 33.72 -42.02 97.81
CA PRO A 6 34.29 -42.29 96.49
C PRO A 6 33.25 -42.49 95.36
N GLN A 7 32.05 -43.01 95.66
CA GLN A 7 30.99 -43.20 94.67
C GLN A 7 30.38 -41.87 94.22
N ILE A 8 30.29 -40.89 95.13
CA ILE A 8 29.81 -39.53 94.81
C ILE A 8 30.79 -38.84 93.86
N TYR A 9 32.11 -38.93 94.11
CA TYR A 9 33.12 -38.39 93.21
C TYR A 9 33.14 -39.09 91.85
N GLY A 10 32.93 -40.42 91.82
CA GLY A 10 32.83 -41.17 90.57
C GLY A 10 31.64 -40.74 89.69
N ILE A 11 30.46 -40.55 90.28
CA ILE A 11 29.27 -40.10 89.55
C ILE A 11 29.44 -38.64 89.07
N PHE A 12 30.03 -37.77 89.89
CA PHE A 12 30.31 -36.39 89.50
C PHE A 12 31.32 -36.31 88.35
N ALA A 13 32.37 -37.13 88.39
CA ALA A 13 33.35 -37.24 87.30
C ALA A 13 32.73 -37.81 86.01
N ALA A 14 31.86 -38.79 86.10
CA ALA A 14 31.16 -39.35 84.94
C ALA A 14 30.21 -38.31 84.30
N LEU A 15 29.46 -37.57 85.12
CA LEU A 15 28.56 -36.50 84.65
C LEU A 15 29.33 -35.34 84.01
N SER A 16 30.47 -34.93 84.58
CA SER A 16 31.28 -33.86 84.01
C SER A 16 31.94 -34.29 82.68
N CYS A 17 32.44 -35.53 82.58
CA CYS A 17 32.93 -36.08 81.32
C CYS A 17 31.83 -36.16 80.25
N ALA A 18 30.61 -36.60 80.61
CA ALA A 18 29.48 -36.65 79.68
C ALA A 18 29.07 -35.26 79.19
N ALA A 19 29.05 -34.27 80.09
CA ALA A 19 28.72 -32.88 79.74
C ALA A 19 29.78 -32.26 78.78
N ILE A 20 31.06 -32.50 79.04
CA ILE A 20 32.15 -32.02 78.17
C ILE A 20 32.09 -32.69 76.79
N ALA A 21 31.86 -34.01 76.74
CA ALA A 21 31.69 -34.72 75.48
C ALA A 21 30.49 -34.18 74.67
N GLY A 22 29.35 -33.97 75.33
CA GLY A 22 28.16 -33.38 74.68
C GLY A 22 28.43 -31.99 74.10
N LEU A 23 29.18 -31.15 74.81
CA LEU A 23 29.54 -29.80 74.34
C LEU A 23 30.49 -29.84 73.13
N ILE A 24 31.46 -30.77 73.11
CA ILE A 24 32.36 -30.97 71.97
C ILE A 24 31.58 -31.43 70.73
N PHE A 25 30.69 -32.42 70.88
CA PHE A 25 29.86 -32.89 69.77
C PHE A 25 28.91 -31.81 69.25
N TYR A 26 28.33 -30.99 70.13
CA TYR A 26 27.49 -29.86 69.74
C TYR A 26 28.27 -28.80 68.95
N CYS A 27 29.48 -28.44 69.40
CA CYS A 27 30.35 -27.49 68.72
C CYS A 27 30.81 -27.99 67.34
N ILE A 28 31.17 -29.28 67.23
CA ILE A 28 31.55 -29.91 65.95
C ILE A 28 30.34 -29.96 65.02
N GLY A 29 29.17 -30.37 65.52
CA GLY A 29 27.92 -30.45 64.76
C GLY A 29 27.46 -29.09 64.23
N LEU A 30 27.51 -28.03 65.05
CA LEU A 30 27.16 -26.67 64.63
C LEU A 30 28.11 -26.11 63.56
N ARG A 31 29.42 -26.35 63.72
CA ARG A 31 30.41 -25.86 62.76
C ARG A 31 30.30 -26.60 61.42
N SER A 32 30.08 -27.92 61.46
CA SER A 32 29.84 -28.74 60.28
C SER A 32 28.50 -28.41 59.60
N GLY A 33 27.43 -28.22 60.38
CA GLY A 33 26.11 -27.84 59.87
C GLY A 33 26.09 -26.46 59.21
N LYS A 34 26.80 -25.47 59.77
CA LYS A 34 26.94 -24.15 59.14
C LYS A 34 27.74 -24.20 57.84
N ALA A 35 28.84 -24.96 57.81
CA ALA A 35 29.65 -25.10 56.60
C ALA A 35 28.89 -25.80 55.47
N THR A 36 28.23 -26.92 55.78
CA THR A 36 27.43 -27.69 54.82
C THR A 36 26.20 -26.90 54.34
N GLY A 37 25.52 -26.18 55.23
CA GLY A 37 24.38 -25.32 54.87
C GLY A 37 24.79 -24.14 53.98
N TYR A 38 25.94 -23.50 54.26
CA TYR A 38 26.47 -22.44 53.40
C TYR A 38 26.87 -22.96 52.02
N GLU A 39 27.54 -24.12 51.96
CA GLU A 39 27.96 -24.73 50.71
C GLU A 39 26.77 -25.20 49.87
N GLN A 40 25.74 -25.80 50.49
CA GLN A 40 24.49 -26.14 49.82
C GLN A 40 23.76 -24.90 49.31
N GLY A 41 23.59 -23.87 50.13
CA GLY A 41 22.94 -22.62 49.72
C GLY A 41 23.68 -21.94 48.58
N HIS A 42 25.02 -21.89 48.64
CA HIS A 42 25.86 -21.32 47.61
C HIS A 42 25.76 -22.09 46.29
N ASN A 43 25.81 -23.43 46.34
CA ASN A 43 25.69 -24.26 45.14
C ASN A 43 24.29 -24.19 44.50
N VAL A 44 23.23 -24.15 45.31
CA VAL A 44 21.85 -23.96 44.81
C VAL A 44 21.70 -22.60 44.14
N ALA A 45 22.16 -21.52 44.78
CA ALA A 45 22.11 -20.17 44.20
C ALA A 45 22.93 -20.09 42.90
N LYS A 46 24.15 -20.64 42.89
CA LYS A 46 25.02 -20.67 41.70
C LYS A 46 24.38 -21.42 40.54
N ASN A 47 23.76 -22.57 40.79
CA ASN A 47 23.10 -23.36 39.76
C ASN A 47 21.83 -22.66 39.24
N TYR A 48 21.05 -22.04 40.13
CA TYR A 48 19.88 -21.26 39.76
C TYR A 48 20.25 -20.08 38.85
N TRP A 49 21.23 -19.27 39.25
CA TRP A 49 21.72 -18.15 38.44
C TRP A 49 22.35 -18.60 37.12
N ARG A 50 23.11 -19.70 37.12
CA ARG A 50 23.69 -20.24 35.88
C ARG A 50 22.59 -20.62 34.88
N LYS A 51 21.49 -21.22 35.35
CA LYS A 51 20.35 -21.59 34.49
C LYS A 51 19.67 -20.35 33.91
N ILE A 52 19.40 -19.34 34.73
CA ILE A 52 18.79 -18.08 34.26
C ILE A 52 19.68 -17.39 33.23
N VAL A 53 20.96 -17.23 33.53
CA VAL A 53 21.91 -16.60 32.60
C VAL A 53 22.05 -17.40 31.30
N GLY A 54 22.01 -18.74 31.38
CA GLY A 54 21.98 -19.61 30.21
C GLY A 54 20.75 -19.38 29.35
N ASN A 55 19.57 -19.36 29.95
CA ASN A 55 18.30 -19.14 29.25
C ASN A 55 18.26 -17.75 28.61
N VAL A 56 18.59 -16.69 29.35
CA VAL A 56 18.60 -15.32 28.81
C VAL A 56 19.59 -15.18 27.65
N ARG A 57 20.75 -15.87 27.70
CA ARG A 57 21.69 -15.89 26.58
C ARG A 57 21.13 -16.63 25.37
N ALA A 58 20.40 -17.71 25.57
CA ALA A 58 19.73 -18.45 24.50
C ALA A 58 18.63 -17.58 23.86
N ASP A 59 17.76 -16.97 24.67
CA ASP A 59 16.68 -16.10 24.20
C ASP A 59 17.24 -14.88 23.44
N LEU A 60 18.34 -14.29 23.91
CA LEU A 60 19.03 -13.21 23.20
C LEU A 60 19.68 -13.67 21.89
N GLY A 61 20.12 -14.92 21.82
CA GLY A 61 20.63 -15.53 20.58
C GLY A 61 19.50 -15.69 19.56
N GLU A 62 18.41 -16.31 19.96
CA GLU A 62 17.23 -16.51 19.11
C GLU A 62 16.64 -15.16 18.63
N ALA A 63 16.55 -14.17 19.52
CA ALA A 63 16.08 -12.84 19.14
C ALA A 63 16.99 -12.14 18.13
N ARG A 64 18.32 -12.33 18.22
CA ARG A 64 19.27 -11.81 17.23
C ARG A 64 19.12 -12.52 15.89
N ASP A 65 19.02 -13.85 15.90
CA ASP A 65 18.85 -14.63 14.67
C ASP A 65 17.53 -14.26 13.95
N LEU A 66 16.45 -14.06 14.71
CA LEU A 66 15.18 -13.56 14.17
C LEU A 66 15.30 -12.15 13.60
N LEU A 67 16.02 -11.26 14.28
CA LEU A 67 16.22 -9.89 13.81
C LEU A 67 17.06 -9.87 12.51
N ASP A 68 18.10 -10.70 12.43
CA ASP A 68 18.90 -10.87 11.22
C ASP A 68 18.07 -11.44 10.06
N ALA A 69 17.23 -12.44 10.33
CA ALA A 69 16.32 -13.00 9.32
C ALA A 69 15.34 -11.94 8.80
N ARG A 70 14.67 -11.20 9.69
CA ARG A 70 13.75 -10.12 9.32
C ARG A 70 14.43 -8.98 8.58
N THR A 71 15.67 -8.65 8.94
CA THR A 71 16.45 -7.61 8.26
C THR A 71 16.77 -8.03 6.82
N ARG A 72 17.10 -9.30 6.59
CA ARG A 72 17.30 -9.84 5.23
C ARG A 72 16.02 -9.86 4.42
N GLU A 73 14.90 -10.27 5.02
CA GLU A 73 13.58 -10.22 4.36
C GLU A 73 13.20 -8.79 3.97
N MET A 74 13.39 -7.82 4.87
CA MET A 74 13.13 -6.40 4.59
C MET A 74 14.01 -5.85 3.45
N ALA A 75 15.29 -6.23 3.41
CA ALA A 75 16.17 -5.86 2.32
C ALA A 75 15.72 -6.45 0.97
N ALA A 76 15.31 -7.72 0.97
CA ALA A 76 14.78 -8.38 -0.24
C ALA A 76 13.47 -7.73 -0.71
N LEU A 77 12.56 -7.39 0.21
CA LEU A 77 11.31 -6.70 -0.12
C LEU A 77 11.57 -5.31 -0.72
N ARG A 78 12.51 -4.54 -0.15
CA ARG A 78 12.90 -3.24 -0.71
C ARG A 78 13.44 -3.37 -2.13
N GLN A 79 14.30 -4.36 -2.37
CA GLN A 79 14.82 -4.63 -3.70
C GLN A 79 13.71 -5.03 -4.68
N SER A 80 12.75 -5.84 -4.24
CA SER A 80 11.59 -6.20 -5.06
C SER A 80 10.74 -4.99 -5.43
N ILE A 81 10.49 -4.08 -4.47
CA ILE A 81 9.75 -2.84 -4.71
C ILE A 81 10.50 -1.92 -5.69
N GLU A 82 11.82 -1.80 -5.55
CA GLU A 82 12.64 -1.01 -6.49
C GLU A 82 12.58 -1.59 -7.91
N GLN A 83 12.61 -2.91 -8.06
CA GLN A 83 12.45 -3.57 -9.36
C GLN A 83 11.06 -3.34 -9.93
N GLU A 84 10.02 -3.52 -9.12
CA GLU A 84 8.63 -3.34 -9.55
C GLU A 84 8.36 -1.89 -9.97
N THR A 85 8.85 -0.91 -9.21
CA THR A 85 8.70 0.51 -9.56
C THR A 85 9.46 0.88 -10.84
N ALA A 86 10.64 0.30 -11.08
CA ALA A 86 11.37 0.48 -12.32
C ALA A 86 10.61 -0.13 -13.53
N ASP A 87 10.01 -1.30 -13.36
CA ASP A 87 9.20 -1.96 -14.38
C ASP A 87 7.91 -1.18 -14.66
N HIS A 88 7.20 -0.72 -13.62
CA HIS A 88 6.02 0.14 -13.77
C HIS A 88 6.35 1.42 -14.54
N GLY A 89 7.44 2.11 -14.20
CA GLY A 89 7.85 3.32 -14.91
C GLY A 89 8.26 3.05 -16.37
N LYS A 90 8.69 1.83 -16.71
CA LYS A 90 8.96 1.43 -18.10
C LYS A 90 7.68 1.13 -18.86
N VAL A 91 6.72 0.44 -18.24
CA VAL A 91 5.41 0.14 -18.82
C VAL A 91 4.63 1.43 -19.05
N GLU A 92 4.62 2.35 -18.10
CA GLU A 92 3.96 3.65 -18.24
C GLU A 92 4.53 4.44 -19.42
N ARG A 93 5.86 4.52 -19.55
CA ARG A 93 6.52 5.15 -20.70
C ARG A 93 6.18 4.45 -22.02
N ASP A 94 6.13 3.12 -22.05
CA ASP A 94 5.75 2.38 -23.25
C ASP A 94 4.27 2.62 -23.62
N LEU A 95 3.38 2.69 -22.64
CA LEU A 95 1.97 3.01 -22.83
C LEU A 95 1.78 4.45 -23.31
N LEU A 96 2.46 5.43 -22.70
CA LEU A 96 2.43 6.82 -23.14
C LEU A 96 2.99 6.97 -24.55
N ASN A 97 4.08 6.28 -24.88
CA ASN A 97 4.61 6.26 -26.25
C ASN A 97 3.65 5.60 -27.24
N ARG A 98 2.97 4.52 -26.85
CA ARG A 98 1.93 3.88 -27.67
C ARG A 98 0.71 4.77 -27.84
N LEU A 99 0.30 5.50 -26.80
CA LEU A 99 -0.79 6.47 -26.87
C LEU A 99 -0.41 7.67 -27.74
N ALA A 100 0.82 8.17 -27.63
CA ALA A 100 1.34 9.24 -28.47
C ALA A 100 1.50 8.80 -29.94
N ALA A 101 1.93 7.55 -30.18
CA ALA A 101 1.99 6.97 -31.52
C ALA A 101 0.60 6.62 -32.08
N ALA A 102 -0.34 6.30 -31.20
CA ALA A 102 -1.76 6.13 -31.49
C ALA A 102 -2.54 7.43 -31.29
N ALA A 103 -1.87 8.59 -31.45
CA ALA A 103 -2.54 9.89 -31.47
C ALA A 103 -3.83 9.73 -32.29
N PRO A 104 -5.01 10.06 -31.71
CA PRO A 104 -6.27 9.83 -32.38
C PRO A 104 -6.20 10.59 -33.69
N LEU A 105 -6.26 9.84 -34.81
CA LEU A 105 -6.34 10.45 -36.13
C LEU A 105 -7.44 11.49 -36.08
N SER A 106 -7.10 12.71 -36.47
CA SER A 106 -7.99 13.86 -36.37
C SER A 106 -9.08 13.78 -37.45
N ASP A 107 -10.13 14.59 -37.31
CA ASP A 107 -11.13 14.76 -38.37
C ASP A 107 -10.50 15.26 -39.67
N GLU A 108 -9.39 16.01 -39.57
CA GLU A 108 -8.59 16.44 -40.72
C GLU A 108 -7.91 15.25 -41.41
N ASP A 109 -7.36 14.30 -40.66
CA ASP A 109 -6.77 13.08 -41.21
C ASP A 109 -7.83 12.20 -41.91
N HIS A 110 -9.03 12.13 -41.35
CA HIS A 110 -10.16 11.49 -42.03
C HIS A 110 -10.50 12.22 -43.35
N ALA A 111 -10.55 13.54 -43.35
CA ALA A 111 -10.81 14.31 -44.57
C ALA A 111 -9.73 14.06 -45.65
N VAL A 112 -8.46 13.97 -45.24
CA VAL A 112 -7.35 13.61 -46.14
C VAL A 112 -7.52 12.20 -46.70
N LEU A 113 -7.92 11.21 -45.89
CA LEU A 113 -8.17 9.85 -46.38
C LEU A 113 -9.29 9.80 -47.43
N ILE A 114 -10.38 10.55 -47.24
CA ILE A 114 -11.45 10.67 -48.24
C ILE A 114 -10.94 11.37 -49.51
N ALA A 115 -10.09 12.39 -49.39
CA ALA A 115 -9.46 13.01 -50.54
C ALA A 115 -8.55 12.05 -51.32
N VAL A 116 -7.81 11.19 -50.62
CA VAL A 116 -6.98 10.12 -51.24
C VAL A 116 -7.85 9.11 -51.98
N VAL A 117 -8.99 8.71 -51.42
CA VAL A 117 -9.97 7.84 -52.09
C VAL A 117 -10.44 8.45 -53.41
N ALA A 118 -10.83 9.73 -53.42
CA ALA A 118 -11.24 10.43 -54.63
C ALA A 118 -10.11 10.51 -55.68
N LYS A 119 -8.85 10.63 -55.24
CA LYS A 119 -7.68 10.60 -56.15
C LYS A 119 -7.41 9.19 -56.69
N LEU A 120 -7.61 8.15 -55.90
CA LEU A 120 -7.48 6.76 -56.35
C LEU A 120 -8.57 6.36 -57.34
N GLU A 121 -9.79 6.89 -57.18
CA GLU A 121 -10.88 6.76 -58.15
C GLU A 121 -10.51 7.39 -59.49
N LEU A 122 -10.07 8.65 -59.47
CA LEU A 122 -9.60 9.35 -60.67
C LEU A 122 -8.43 8.60 -61.34
N ALA A 123 -7.48 8.09 -60.55
CA ALA A 123 -6.36 7.30 -61.07
C ALA A 123 -6.86 6.00 -61.72
N ALA A 124 -7.82 5.31 -61.09
CA ALA A 124 -8.40 4.08 -61.65
C ALA A 124 -9.08 4.33 -63.00
N ASP A 125 -9.85 5.42 -63.12
CA ASP A 125 -10.53 5.78 -64.37
C ASP A 125 -9.53 6.23 -65.45
N THR A 126 -8.45 6.91 -65.04
CA THR A 126 -7.36 7.27 -65.95
C THR A 126 -6.63 6.04 -66.47
N PHE A 127 -6.30 5.07 -65.61
CA PHE A 127 -5.68 3.81 -66.03
C PHE A 127 -6.61 2.94 -66.88
N ALA A 128 -7.92 2.97 -66.61
CA ALA A 128 -8.91 2.32 -67.46
C ALA A 128 -8.95 2.97 -68.86
N GLY A 129 -8.92 4.30 -68.94
CA GLY A 129 -8.86 5.05 -70.20
C GLY A 129 -7.56 4.84 -70.99
N LEU A 130 -6.43 4.64 -70.29
CA LEU A 130 -5.14 4.31 -70.88
C LEU A 130 -4.99 2.82 -71.25
N ASN A 131 -6.07 2.04 -71.17
CA ASN A 131 -6.10 0.60 -71.45
C ASN A 131 -5.10 -0.21 -70.58
N SER A 132 -4.91 0.21 -69.33
CA SER A 132 -4.13 -0.51 -68.32
C SER A 132 -5.05 -1.08 -67.23
N PRO A 133 -5.71 -2.22 -67.49
CA PRO A 133 -6.72 -2.77 -66.60
C PRO A 133 -6.17 -3.23 -65.24
N ASP A 134 -4.90 -3.64 -65.19
CA ASP A 134 -4.28 -4.11 -63.94
C ASP A 134 -4.03 -2.96 -62.96
N HIS A 135 -3.56 -1.82 -63.45
CA HIS A 135 -3.42 -0.61 -62.63
C HIS A 135 -4.77 -0.04 -62.22
N ALA A 136 -5.79 -0.09 -63.09
CA ALA A 136 -7.15 0.31 -62.73
C ALA A 136 -7.74 -0.57 -61.60
N ARG A 137 -7.54 -1.89 -61.67
CA ARG A 137 -7.97 -2.83 -60.62
C ARG A 137 -7.22 -2.59 -59.31
N PHE A 138 -5.92 -2.39 -59.38
CA PHE A 138 -5.09 -2.10 -58.21
C PHE A 138 -5.52 -0.79 -57.52
N SER A 139 -5.75 0.28 -58.29
CA SER A 139 -6.25 1.55 -57.76
C SER A 139 -7.61 1.41 -57.09
N ARG A 140 -8.55 0.64 -57.66
CA ARG A 140 -9.86 0.35 -57.03
C ARG A 140 -9.73 -0.50 -55.76
N HIS A 141 -8.79 -1.44 -55.73
CA HIS A 141 -8.53 -2.23 -54.54
C HIS A 141 -7.97 -1.36 -53.40
N LEU A 142 -7.00 -0.50 -53.69
CA LEU A 142 -6.48 0.47 -52.73
C LEU A 142 -7.56 1.46 -52.28
N GLN A 143 -8.43 1.92 -53.19
CA GLN A 143 -9.55 2.78 -52.84
C GLN A 143 -10.46 2.12 -51.79
N ALA A 144 -10.85 0.86 -51.99
CA ALA A 144 -11.67 0.11 -51.04
C ALA A 144 -10.97 -0.09 -49.69
N GLN A 145 -9.65 -0.34 -49.72
CA GLN A 145 -8.86 -0.50 -48.50
C GLN A 145 -8.75 0.80 -47.70
N VAL A 146 -8.52 1.93 -48.36
CA VAL A 146 -8.43 3.25 -47.70
C VAL A 146 -9.80 3.67 -47.14
N LEU A 147 -10.89 3.37 -47.84
CA LEU A 147 -12.26 3.58 -47.33
C LEU A 147 -12.54 2.77 -46.05
N ASP A 148 -12.18 1.48 -46.02
CA ASP A 148 -12.35 0.65 -44.83
C ASP A 148 -11.54 1.21 -43.63
N ILE A 149 -10.32 1.68 -43.89
CA ILE A 149 -9.48 2.32 -42.87
C ILE A 149 -10.14 3.61 -42.35
N ALA A 150 -10.65 4.47 -43.22
CA ALA A 150 -11.35 5.70 -42.83
C ALA A 150 -12.60 5.40 -41.97
N ASP A 151 -13.42 4.43 -42.36
CA ASP A 151 -14.62 4.02 -41.61
C ASP A 151 -14.27 3.44 -40.24
N ARG A 152 -13.19 2.65 -40.15
CA ARG A 152 -12.71 2.10 -38.88
C ARG A 152 -12.19 3.18 -37.94
N ILE A 153 -11.51 4.20 -38.48
CA ILE A 153 -11.04 5.36 -37.71
C ILE A 153 -12.24 6.15 -37.16
N LYS A 154 -13.24 6.44 -38.01
CA LYS A 154 -14.45 7.15 -37.57
C LYS A 154 -15.20 6.41 -36.47
N LYS A 155 -15.32 5.08 -36.60
CA LYS A 155 -15.93 4.23 -35.56
C LYS A 155 -15.10 4.20 -34.27
N ALA A 156 -13.76 4.22 -34.38
CA ALA A 156 -12.89 4.28 -33.22
C ALA A 156 -13.01 5.64 -32.51
N GLN A 157 -13.01 6.76 -33.25
CA GLN A 157 -13.21 8.11 -32.69
C GLN A 157 -14.57 8.25 -31.98
N ALA A 158 -15.65 7.70 -32.54
CA ALA A 158 -16.96 7.72 -31.90
C ALA A 158 -16.98 6.98 -30.55
N ASN A 159 -16.14 5.96 -30.37
CA ASN A 159 -16.00 5.24 -29.10
C ASN A 159 -15.01 5.91 -28.13
N THR A 160 -14.18 6.84 -28.62
CA THR A 160 -13.25 7.65 -27.81
C THR A 160 -13.89 8.98 -27.40
N GLN A 161 -15.18 9.20 -27.67
CA GLN A 161 -15.87 10.38 -27.15
C GLN A 161 -15.75 10.40 -25.61
N PRO A 162 -15.35 11.56 -25.03
CA PRO A 162 -15.28 11.70 -23.58
C PRO A 162 -16.64 11.33 -22.99
N HIS A 163 -16.61 10.71 -21.80
CA HIS A 163 -17.83 10.31 -21.12
C HIS A 163 -18.76 11.54 -21.04
N PRO A 164 -20.08 11.40 -21.26
CA PRO A 164 -21.00 12.55 -21.28
C PRO A 164 -21.03 13.35 -19.96
N ASP A 165 -20.42 12.81 -18.90
CA ASP A 165 -20.27 13.46 -17.60
C ASP A 165 -18.83 13.87 -17.28
N SER A 166 -17.87 13.76 -18.21
CA SER A 166 -16.48 14.16 -17.98
C SER A 166 -16.39 15.61 -17.51
N GLU A 167 -17.14 16.51 -18.15
CA GLU A 167 -17.24 17.92 -17.75
C GLU A 167 -17.85 18.09 -16.35
N LEU A 168 -18.88 17.31 -16.01
CA LEU A 168 -19.53 17.36 -14.70
C LEU A 168 -18.60 16.86 -13.59
N ILE A 169 -17.80 15.83 -13.88
CA ILE A 169 -16.82 15.26 -12.94
C ILE A 169 -15.68 16.25 -12.70
N GLU A 170 -15.14 16.85 -13.76
CA GLU A 170 -14.09 17.87 -13.66
C GLU A 170 -14.59 19.11 -12.89
N TRP A 171 -15.82 19.55 -13.15
CA TRP A 171 -16.42 20.66 -12.39
C TRP A 171 -16.61 20.31 -10.91
N LEU A 172 -17.11 19.11 -10.59
CA LEU A 172 -17.26 18.65 -9.21
C LEU A 172 -15.91 18.55 -8.49
N GLU A 173 -14.86 18.08 -9.16
CA GLU A 173 -13.52 18.02 -8.59
C GLU A 173 -12.97 19.43 -8.27
N ALA A 174 -13.28 20.42 -9.11
CA ALA A 174 -12.83 21.80 -8.90
C ALA A 174 -13.67 22.57 -7.86
N SER A 175 -14.97 22.34 -7.80
CA SER A 175 -15.93 23.21 -7.09
C SER A 175 -16.55 22.59 -5.85
N ALA A 176 -16.46 21.27 -5.67
CA ALA A 176 -17.11 20.59 -4.56
C ALA A 176 -16.16 20.40 -3.38
N GLU A 177 -16.68 20.59 -2.18
CA GLU A 177 -15.99 20.26 -0.94
C GLU A 177 -16.26 18.81 -0.55
N VAL A 178 -15.22 18.09 -0.16
CA VAL A 178 -15.31 16.69 0.29
C VAL A 178 -15.14 16.64 1.80
N SER A 179 -16.14 16.09 2.48
CA SER A 179 -16.10 15.79 3.91
C SER A 179 -16.18 14.29 4.14
N PHE A 180 -15.33 13.78 5.03
CA PHE A 180 -15.31 12.38 5.43
C PHE A 180 -15.75 12.27 6.89
N ASP A 181 -16.78 11.48 7.13
CA ASP A 181 -17.09 10.92 8.45
C ASP A 181 -16.69 9.44 8.45
N LEU A 182 -16.42 8.86 9.63
CA LEU A 182 -15.80 7.53 9.82
C LEU A 182 -16.39 6.39 8.96
N GLU A 183 -17.63 6.54 8.48
CA GLU A 183 -18.33 5.57 7.62
C GLU A 183 -18.85 6.14 6.28
N GLN A 184 -18.76 7.46 6.03
CA GLN A 184 -19.39 8.10 4.86
C GLN A 184 -18.56 9.25 4.28
N ALA A 185 -18.47 9.31 2.94
CA ALA A 185 -17.96 10.46 2.21
C ALA A 185 -19.14 11.30 1.68
N ARG A 186 -19.12 12.60 1.92
CA ARG A 186 -20.12 13.55 1.41
C ARG A 186 -19.45 14.64 0.58
N ILE A 187 -19.98 14.81 -0.64
CA ILE A 187 -19.60 15.87 -1.57
C ILE A 187 -20.66 16.97 -1.48
N THR A 188 -20.24 18.21 -1.23
CA THR A 188 -21.12 19.37 -1.14
C THR A 188 -20.72 20.43 -2.15
N PHE A 189 -21.69 20.97 -2.88
CA PHE A 189 -21.50 22.05 -3.86
C PHE A 189 -22.59 23.11 -3.69
N GLY A 190 -22.32 24.34 -4.11
CA GLY A 190 -23.27 25.45 -4.04
C GLY A 190 -24.43 25.25 -5.02
N TYR A 191 -25.66 25.44 -4.54
CA TYR A 191 -26.85 25.39 -5.37
C TYR A 191 -27.86 26.44 -4.87
N ASP A 192 -28.29 27.34 -5.74
CA ASP A 192 -29.23 28.40 -5.38
C ASP A 192 -30.68 27.93 -5.56
N LEU A 193 -31.41 27.92 -4.45
CA LEU A 193 -32.80 27.48 -4.33
C LEU A 193 -33.82 28.57 -4.71
N THR A 194 -33.38 29.76 -5.12
CA THR A 194 -34.28 30.89 -5.40
C THR A 194 -35.03 30.80 -6.74
N GLN A 195 -34.66 29.85 -7.62
CA GLN A 195 -35.30 29.66 -8.92
C GLN A 195 -36.35 28.52 -8.90
N PRO A 196 -37.48 28.66 -9.63
CA PRO A 196 -38.55 27.67 -9.63
C PRO A 196 -38.05 26.31 -10.16
N HIS A 197 -38.07 25.31 -9.29
CA HIS A 197 -37.49 23.99 -9.57
C HIS A 197 -38.36 23.16 -10.53
N PRO A 198 -37.76 22.52 -11.54
CA PRO A 198 -38.33 21.31 -12.10
C PRO A 198 -38.29 20.20 -11.04
N ILE A 199 -39.29 19.31 -11.04
CA ILE A 199 -39.28 18.10 -10.22
C ILE A 199 -37.99 17.34 -10.54
N VAL A 200 -37.11 17.21 -9.55
CA VAL A 200 -35.80 16.60 -9.71
C VAL A 200 -35.97 15.09 -9.61
N ASP A 201 -35.91 14.41 -10.76
CA ASP A 201 -35.96 12.94 -10.81
C ASP A 201 -34.54 12.30 -10.78
N ASP A 202 -33.49 13.08 -11.04
CA ASP A 202 -32.11 12.57 -11.18
C ASP A 202 -31.05 13.52 -10.58
N ILE A 203 -30.10 12.97 -9.83
CA ILE A 203 -28.94 13.68 -9.25
C ILE A 203 -28.13 14.37 -10.35
N ARG A 204 -27.99 13.74 -11.54
CA ARG A 204 -27.26 14.33 -12.66
C ARG A 204 -27.85 15.68 -13.09
N SER A 205 -29.18 15.82 -13.05
CA SER A 205 -29.85 17.07 -13.40
C SER A 205 -29.58 18.19 -12.37
N VAL A 206 -29.44 17.83 -11.09
CA VAL A 206 -29.07 18.77 -10.03
C VAL A 206 -27.67 19.30 -10.23
N VAL A 207 -26.71 18.41 -10.47
CA VAL A 207 -25.30 18.77 -10.67
C VAL A 207 -25.15 19.65 -11.91
N ARG A 208 -25.83 19.32 -13.01
CA ARG A 208 -25.78 20.13 -14.24
C ARG A 208 -26.34 21.54 -14.02
N HIS A 209 -27.46 21.68 -13.32
CA HIS A 209 -27.99 23.00 -13.00
C HIS A 209 -27.11 23.78 -12.03
N ALA A 210 -26.47 23.11 -11.07
CA ALA A 210 -25.51 23.75 -10.17
C ALA A 210 -24.29 24.29 -10.93
N MET A 211 -23.77 23.52 -11.89
CA MET A 211 -22.70 23.95 -12.78
C MET A 211 -23.10 25.19 -13.60
N GLU A 212 -24.26 25.14 -14.26
CA GLU A 212 -24.80 26.29 -15.03
C GLU A 212 -24.99 27.55 -14.16
N GLN A 213 -25.40 27.38 -12.90
CA GLN A 213 -25.53 28.50 -11.94
C GLN A 213 -24.17 29.06 -11.54
N SER A 214 -23.19 28.20 -11.26
CA SER A 214 -21.82 28.60 -10.89
C SER A 214 -21.14 29.38 -12.02
N GLU A 215 -21.33 28.98 -13.27
CA GLU A 215 -20.77 29.68 -14.44
C GLU A 215 -21.37 31.08 -14.60
N ARG A 216 -22.67 31.24 -14.35
CA ARG A 216 -23.34 32.56 -14.40
C ARG A 216 -22.88 33.48 -13.27
N GLN A 217 -22.73 32.96 -12.06
CA GLN A 217 -22.25 33.75 -10.91
C GLN A 217 -20.79 34.19 -11.07
N GLY A 218 -19.94 33.37 -11.71
CA GLY A 218 -18.58 33.77 -12.06
C GLY A 218 -18.52 34.92 -13.07
N PHE A 219 -19.48 34.98 -14.00
CA PHE A 219 -19.61 36.07 -14.96
C PHE A 219 -20.06 37.39 -14.30
N ASP A 220 -21.08 37.32 -13.43
CA ASP A 220 -21.59 38.51 -12.73
C ASP A 220 -20.58 39.09 -11.73
N ALA A 221 -19.68 38.26 -11.16
CA ALA A 221 -18.62 38.73 -10.27
C ALA A 221 -17.48 39.46 -11.02
N ALA A 222 -17.13 39.00 -12.23
CA ALA A 222 -16.10 39.63 -13.06
C ALA A 222 -16.53 41.00 -13.59
N ASP A 223 -17.81 41.17 -13.95
CA ASP A 223 -18.36 42.45 -14.43
C ASP A 223 -18.44 43.53 -13.32
N VAL A 224 -18.46 43.12 -12.05
CA VAL A 224 -18.43 44.05 -10.90
C VAL A 224 -16.99 44.52 -10.59
N GLU A 225 -15.98 43.72 -10.89
CA GLU A 225 -14.56 44.07 -10.65
C GLU A 225 -14.01 45.03 -11.71
N ASP A 226 -14.49 44.96 -12.96
CA ASP A 226 -14.11 45.90 -14.04
C ASP A 226 -14.87 47.24 -14.00
N ALA A 227 -15.90 47.36 -13.15
CA ALA A 227 -16.71 48.57 -12.98
C ALA A 227 -16.35 49.41 -11.74
N ALA A 228 -15.33 49.00 -10.96
CA ALA A 228 -14.85 49.67 -9.74
C ALA A 228 -13.49 50.34 -9.95
#